data_AF-A0A0L8HMC3-F1
#
_entry.id   AF-A0A0L8HMC3-F1
#
_cell.length_a   1.000
_cell.length_b   1.000
_cell.length_c   1.000
_cell.angle_alpha   90.00
_cell.angle_beta   90.00
_cell.angle_gamma   90.00
#
_symmetry.space_group_name_H-M   'P 1'
#
loop_
_entity.id
_entity.type
_entity.pdbx_description
1 polymer ?
#
loop_
_entity_poly.entity_id
_entity_poly.type
_entity_poly.pdbx_seq_one_letter_code
_entity_poly.pdbx_strand_id
1 'polypeptide(L)'
;MARHHRKSPSRICHFVTCFLLIPIIIILLGVSLATDNWILTTVDRDLFSLEQLKTTSDPENYEHSRIAYNRKIGIFRECYLGKFPAFLRSKSGSCHSINYTVPEEKQLTLELWQHLQLKRTQLACMILALFFCSVTFTFAVCV
;
A
#
# COMPACT_ATOMS: atom_id res chain seq x y z
N MET A 1 28.67 -53.66 8.62
CA MET A 1 27.51 -53.11 7.89
C MET A 1 27.07 -51.80 8.55
N ALA A 2 27.49 -50.66 7.98
CA ALA A 2 27.14 -49.33 8.50
C ALA A 2 25.77 -48.92 7.94
N ARG A 3 24.77 -48.79 8.82
CA ARG A 3 23.40 -48.43 8.47
C ARG A 3 23.34 -46.90 8.33
N HIS A 4 23.46 -46.40 7.09
CA HIS A 4 23.32 -44.98 6.78
C HIS A 4 21.92 -44.48 7.20
N HIS A 5 21.84 -43.70 8.27
CA HIS A 5 20.63 -42.97 8.65
C HIS A 5 20.31 -41.94 7.56
N ARG A 6 19.47 -42.30 6.57
CA ARG A 6 18.82 -41.31 5.70
C ARG A 6 17.91 -40.48 6.59
N LYS A 7 18.32 -39.26 6.95
CA LYS A 7 17.41 -38.25 7.50
C LYS A 7 16.26 -38.11 6.49
N SER A 8 15.04 -38.41 6.93
CA SER A 8 13.85 -38.32 6.07
C SER A 8 13.74 -36.89 5.50
N PRO A 9 13.66 -36.72 4.16
CA PRO A 9 13.62 -35.41 3.51
C PRO A 9 12.47 -34.52 4.02
N SER A 10 11.42 -35.12 4.59
CA SER A 10 10.29 -34.45 5.21
C SER A 10 10.67 -33.54 6.39
N ARG A 11 11.63 -33.93 7.24
CA ARG A 11 12.01 -33.12 8.42
C ARG A 11 12.80 -31.87 8.05
N ILE A 12 13.63 -31.97 7.02
CA ILE A 12 14.40 -30.83 6.50
C ILE A 12 13.45 -29.84 5.82
N CYS A 13 12.49 -30.35 5.03
CA CYS A 13 11.46 -29.53 4.40
C CYS A 13 10.64 -28.75 5.44
N HIS A 14 10.15 -29.45 6.48
CA HIS A 14 9.39 -28.84 7.57
C HIS A 14 10.18 -27.73 8.29
N PHE A 15 11.45 -27.99 8.60
CA PHE A 15 12.32 -26.99 9.23
C PHE A 15 12.49 -25.74 8.36
N VAL A 16 12.78 -25.91 7.07
CA VAL A 16 12.96 -24.79 6.14
C VAL A 16 11.68 -23.99 5.98
N THR A 17 10.53 -24.64 5.81
CA THR A 17 9.25 -23.94 5.66
C THR A 17 8.87 -23.17 6.92
N CYS A 18 8.92 -23.81 8.09
CA CYS A 18 8.36 -23.25 9.31
C CYS A 18 9.29 -22.23 10.00
N PHE A 19 10.61 -22.45 9.96
CA PHE A 19 11.57 -21.61 10.66
C PHE A 19 12.24 -20.56 9.78
N LEU A 20 12.20 -20.71 8.45
CA LEU A 20 12.80 -19.73 7.54
C LEU A 20 11.72 -19.02 6.72
N LEU A 21 10.91 -19.75 5.95
CA LEU A 21 10.00 -19.12 4.99
C LEU A 21 8.85 -18.37 5.66
N ILE A 22 8.15 -18.97 6.63
CA ILE A 22 7.01 -18.32 7.28
C ILE A 22 7.41 -17.01 8.00
N PRO A 23 8.49 -16.96 8.81
CA PRO A 23 8.96 -15.72 9.42
C PRO A 23 9.30 -14.63 8.40
N ILE A 24 10.00 -15.00 7.32
CA ILE A 24 10.34 -14.06 6.24
C ILE A 24 9.06 -13.50 5.62
N ILE A 25 8.05 -14.34 5.36
CA ILE A 25 6.75 -13.90 4.81
C ILE A 25 6.06 -12.91 5.76
N ILE A 26 6.03 -13.20 7.06
CA ILE A 26 5.43 -12.31 8.07
C ILE A 26 6.14 -10.95 8.08
N ILE A 27 7.48 -10.95 8.06
CA ILE A 27 8.28 -9.71 8.02
C ILE A 27 7.99 -8.92 6.75
N LEU A 28 8.01 -9.56 5.59
CA LEU A 28 7.75 -8.90 4.31
C LEU A 28 6.32 -8.35 4.22
N LEU A 29 5.32 -9.08 4.73
CA LEU A 29 3.94 -8.60 4.82
C LEU A 29 3.83 -7.38 5.76
N GLY A 30 4.53 -7.40 6.90
CA GLY A 30 4.58 -6.27 7.83
C GLY A 30 5.22 -5.02 7.22
N VAL A 31 6.37 -5.18 6.55
CA VAL A 31 7.05 -4.09 5.83
C VAL A 31 6.17 -3.54 4.71
N SER A 32 5.49 -4.41 3.98
CA SER A 32 4.55 -4.05 2.92
C SER A 32 3.35 -3.24 3.47
N LEU A 33 2.81 -3.58 4.65
CA LEU A 33 1.77 -2.76 5.28
C LEU A 33 2.27 -1.39 5.75
N ALA A 34 3.51 -1.31 6.21
CA ALA A 34 4.09 -0.08 6.76
C ALA A 34 4.61 0.89 5.69
N THR A 35 4.84 0.44 4.45
CA THR A 35 5.42 1.30 3.42
C THR A 35 4.41 2.29 2.83
N ASP A 36 4.89 3.52 2.59
CA ASP A 36 4.14 4.58 1.95
C ASP A 36 4.33 4.61 0.41
N ASN A 37 5.01 3.61 -0.15
CA ASN A 37 5.44 3.60 -1.55
C ASN A 37 4.78 2.51 -2.39
N TRP A 38 3.47 2.29 -2.22
CA TRP A 38 2.72 1.30 -3.02
C TRP A 38 2.49 1.76 -4.44
N ILE A 39 2.20 3.04 -4.62
CA ILE A 39 1.97 3.65 -5.92
C ILE A 39 2.69 4.99 -5.96
N LEU A 40 3.53 5.17 -6.97
CA LEU A 40 4.12 6.47 -7.29
C LEU A 40 3.32 7.09 -8.43
N THR A 41 2.74 8.26 -8.18
CA THR A 41 2.14 9.09 -9.23
C THR A 41 3.08 10.24 -9.53
N THR A 42 3.62 10.24 -10.74
CA THR A 42 4.41 11.33 -11.31
C THR A 42 3.56 12.10 -12.31
N VAL A 43 3.54 13.42 -12.16
CA VAL A 43 2.86 14.36 -13.02
C VAL A 43 3.93 15.13 -13.77
N ASP A 44 4.02 14.90 -15.07
CA ASP A 44 4.90 15.67 -15.93
C ASP A 44 4.14 16.92 -16.40
N ARG A 45 4.62 18.08 -15.94
CA ARG A 45 4.00 19.39 -16.23
C ARG A 45 4.42 19.94 -17.58
N ASP A 46 5.51 19.43 -18.16
CA ASP A 46 6.08 19.94 -19.40
C ASP A 46 5.43 19.26 -20.62
N LEU A 47 4.85 18.07 -20.42
CA LEU A 47 4.15 17.30 -21.44
C LEU A 47 2.72 17.80 -21.73
N PHE A 48 2.04 18.38 -20.75
CA PHE A 48 0.72 18.94 -20.94
C PHE A 48 0.83 20.45 -21.12
N SER A 49 0.67 20.92 -22.37
CA SER A 49 0.56 22.35 -22.64
C SER A 49 -0.47 22.97 -21.69
N LEU A 50 -0.04 23.98 -20.93
CA LEU A 50 -0.86 24.74 -19.97
C LEU A 50 -2.19 25.24 -20.60
N GLU A 51 -2.23 25.39 -21.93
CA GLU A 51 -3.43 25.66 -22.71
C GLU A 51 -4.47 24.53 -22.66
N GLN A 52 -4.10 23.27 -22.83
CA GLN A 52 -5.06 22.15 -22.81
C GLN A 52 -5.74 21.97 -21.44
N LEU A 53 -5.02 22.26 -20.35
CA LEU A 53 -5.58 22.22 -19.00
C LEU A 53 -6.44 23.44 -18.65
N LYS A 54 -6.09 24.62 -19.18
CA LYS A 54 -6.90 25.84 -19.01
C LYS A 54 -8.27 25.73 -19.68
N THR A 55 -8.39 24.96 -20.76
CA THR A 55 -9.67 24.78 -21.46
C THR A 55 -10.64 23.84 -20.73
N THR A 56 -10.14 22.97 -19.84
CA THR A 56 -10.95 21.94 -19.14
C THR A 56 -11.10 22.17 -17.65
N SER A 57 -10.26 23.00 -17.03
CA SER A 57 -10.33 23.29 -15.60
C SER A 57 -9.91 24.72 -15.29
N ASP A 58 -10.59 25.33 -14.34
CA ASP A 58 -10.28 26.66 -13.81
C ASP A 58 -8.80 26.68 -13.32
N PRO A 59 -7.90 27.49 -13.93
CA PRO A 59 -6.46 27.40 -13.70
C PRO A 59 -6.07 27.64 -12.25
N GLU A 60 -6.85 28.43 -11.50
CA GLU A 60 -6.63 28.62 -10.06
C GLU A 60 -6.96 27.33 -9.27
N ASN A 61 -7.97 26.58 -9.68
CA ASN A 61 -8.38 25.36 -9.00
C ASN A 61 -7.43 24.19 -9.29
N TYR A 62 -6.77 24.17 -10.45
CA TYR A 62 -5.84 23.11 -10.81
C TYR A 62 -4.59 23.09 -9.93
N GLU A 63 -3.93 24.23 -9.68
CA GLU A 63 -2.77 24.30 -8.77
C GLU A 63 -3.15 24.00 -7.31
N HIS A 64 -4.43 24.13 -6.96
CA HIS A 64 -4.99 23.72 -5.67
C HIS A 64 -5.47 22.26 -5.62
N SER A 65 -5.46 21.54 -6.74
CA SER A 65 -5.96 20.18 -6.84
C SER A 65 -4.88 19.12 -6.51
N ARG A 66 -5.30 17.98 -5.95
CA ARG A 66 -4.42 16.84 -5.62
C ARG A 66 -3.69 16.28 -6.85
N ILE A 67 -4.28 16.39 -8.03
CA ILE A 67 -3.77 15.80 -9.28
C ILE A 67 -2.56 16.54 -9.86
N ALA A 68 -2.27 17.76 -9.40
CA ALA A 68 -1.17 18.57 -9.91
C ALA A 68 0.20 18.23 -9.28
N TYR A 69 0.25 17.29 -8.32
CA TYR A 69 1.45 17.04 -7.52
C TYR A 69 1.92 15.58 -7.59
N ASN A 70 3.24 15.44 -7.62
CA ASN A 70 3.93 14.15 -7.46
C ASN A 70 3.67 13.61 -6.06
N ARG A 71 3.22 12.37 -5.98
CA ARG A 71 2.87 11.75 -4.71
C ARG A 71 3.21 10.26 -4.67
N LYS A 72 3.62 9.81 -3.49
CA LYS A 72 3.71 8.42 -3.09
C LYS A 72 2.48 8.08 -2.27
N ILE A 73 1.81 7.01 -2.63
CA ILE A 73 0.59 6.57 -1.97
C ILE A 73 0.91 5.24 -1.31
N GLY A 74 0.78 5.21 0.01
CA GLY A 74 0.78 4.02 0.84
C GLY A 74 -0.61 3.45 1.02
N ILE A 75 -0.74 2.53 1.98
CA ILE A 75 -2.06 2.11 2.48
C ILE A 75 -2.59 3.18 3.43
N PHE A 76 -1.85 3.59 4.45
CA PHE A 76 -2.41 4.49 5.46
C PHE A 76 -2.19 5.97 5.13
N ARG A 77 -1.18 6.30 4.33
CA ARG A 77 -0.75 7.68 4.11
C ARG A 77 -0.43 7.93 2.65
N GLU A 78 -0.63 9.16 2.23
CA GLU A 78 -0.11 9.69 0.97
C GLU A 78 0.90 10.79 1.29
N CYS A 79 2.03 10.78 0.60
CA CYS A 79 3.13 11.71 0.78
C CYS A 79 3.42 12.45 -0.53
N TYR A 80 3.48 13.77 -0.46
CA TYR A 80 3.77 14.63 -1.61
C TYR A 80 5.28 14.88 -1.70
N LEU A 81 5.84 14.80 -2.90
CA LEU A 81 7.27 15.04 -3.14
C LEU A 81 7.50 16.41 -3.76
N GLY A 82 8.46 17.15 -3.20
CA GLY A 82 8.87 18.45 -3.73
C GLY A 82 7.96 19.59 -3.27
N LYS A 83 7.28 20.25 -4.21
CA LYS A 83 6.44 21.42 -3.91
C LYS A 83 5.27 21.01 -3.03
N PHE A 84 5.17 21.63 -1.85
CA PHE A 84 4.08 21.41 -0.94
C PHE A 84 2.77 21.93 -1.54
N PRO A 85 1.72 21.10 -1.61
CA PRO A 85 0.44 21.56 -2.10
C PRO A 85 -0.14 22.63 -1.16
N ALA A 86 -0.63 23.72 -1.75
CA ALA A 86 -1.20 24.84 -1.01
C ALA A 86 -2.42 24.45 -0.16
N PHE A 87 -3.13 23.36 -0.51
CA PHE A 87 -4.25 22.84 0.27
C PHE A 87 -3.83 22.10 1.56
N LEU A 88 -2.56 21.70 1.70
CA LEU A 88 -2.04 21.06 2.92
C LEU A 88 -1.34 22.02 3.88
N ARG A 89 -1.34 23.34 3.58
CA ARG A 89 -0.55 24.37 4.28
C ARG A 89 -0.84 24.49 5.80
N SER A 90 -1.92 23.88 6.28
CA SER A 90 -2.31 23.85 7.70
C SER A 90 -1.74 22.65 8.50
N LYS A 91 -1.26 21.59 7.85
CA LYS A 91 -0.74 20.39 8.53
C LYS A 91 0.77 20.29 8.38
N SER A 92 1.46 20.22 9.51
CA SER A 92 2.91 20.06 9.61
C SER A 92 3.36 18.69 9.08
N GLY A 93 3.58 18.58 7.76
CA GLY A 93 4.21 17.41 7.14
C GLY A 93 3.80 17.19 5.69
N SER A 94 4.72 16.64 4.89
CA SER A 94 4.47 16.31 3.47
C SER A 94 3.53 15.11 3.28
N CYS A 95 3.16 14.44 4.38
CA CYS A 95 2.34 13.24 4.37
C CYS A 95 1.00 13.47 5.06
N HIS A 96 -0.06 12.94 4.46
CA HIS A 96 -1.43 13.03 4.94
C HIS A 96 -2.04 11.63 5.08
N SER A 97 -2.87 11.41 6.10
CA SER A 97 -3.58 10.15 6.27
C SER A 97 -4.62 9.99 5.16
N ILE A 98 -4.65 8.83 4.52
CA ILE A 98 -5.71 8.52 3.54
C ILE A 98 -7.00 8.31 4.32
N ASN A 99 -8.01 9.10 4.00
CA ASN A 99 -9.33 8.91 4.57
C ASN A 99 -10.10 7.92 3.69
N TYR A 100 -10.42 6.77 4.27
CA TYR A 100 -11.21 5.74 3.62
C TYR A 100 -12.71 5.94 3.81
N THR A 101 -13.19 7.01 4.44
CA THR A 101 -14.64 7.22 4.63
C THR A 101 -15.36 7.36 3.29
N VAL A 102 -16.57 6.79 3.21
CA VAL A 102 -17.45 7.02 2.06
C VAL A 102 -17.83 8.51 2.08
N PRO A 103 -17.68 9.24 0.97
CA PRO A 103 -18.14 10.62 0.89
C PRO A 103 -19.65 10.69 1.16
N GLU A 104 -20.07 11.59 2.05
CA GLU A 104 -21.50 11.75 2.40
C GLU A 104 -22.32 12.40 1.28
N GLU A 105 -21.67 13.03 0.30
CA GLU A 105 -22.35 13.72 -0.80
C GLU A 105 -22.63 12.81 -2.00
N LYS A 106 -23.87 12.92 -2.47
CA LYS A 106 -24.53 12.11 -3.49
C LYS A 106 -23.78 12.14 -4.83
N GLN A 107 -23.74 10.98 -5.48
CA GLN A 107 -23.10 10.68 -6.77
C GLN A 107 -21.59 10.44 -6.71
N LEU A 108 -21.20 9.42 -5.94
CA LEU A 108 -19.88 8.84 -6.14
C LEU A 108 -19.82 8.19 -7.52
N THR A 109 -18.83 8.57 -8.33
CA THR A 109 -18.57 7.91 -9.60
C THR A 109 -18.23 6.44 -9.36
N LEU A 110 -18.68 5.56 -10.28
CA LEU A 110 -18.44 4.12 -10.17
C LEU A 110 -16.95 3.79 -10.00
N GLU A 111 -16.08 4.52 -10.72
CA GLU A 111 -14.63 4.35 -10.66
C GLU A 111 -14.06 4.67 -9.27
N LEU A 112 -14.53 5.75 -8.63
CA LEU A 112 -14.07 6.13 -7.30
C LEU A 112 -14.55 5.12 -6.25
N TRP A 113 -15.78 4.58 -6.40
CA TRP A 113 -16.28 3.49 -5.56
C TRP A 113 -15.43 2.23 -5.71
N GLN A 114 -15.15 1.80 -6.93
CA GLN A 114 -14.32 0.63 -7.23
C GLN A 114 -12.91 0.80 -6.67
N HIS A 115 -12.31 1.97 -6.85
CA HIS A 115 -10.98 2.26 -6.31
C HIS A 115 -10.96 2.19 -4.78
N LEU A 116 -11.96 2.76 -4.11
CA LEU A 116 -12.07 2.73 -2.66
C LEU A 116 -12.24 1.31 -2.14
N GLN A 117 -13.13 0.53 -2.77
CA GLN A 117 -13.35 -0.87 -2.40
C GLN A 117 -12.09 -1.71 -2.61
N LEU A 118 -11.39 -1.56 -3.74
CA LEU A 118 -10.15 -2.28 -4.01
C LEU A 118 -9.10 -2.04 -2.92
N LYS A 119 -8.92 -0.78 -2.49
CA LYS A 119 -7.97 -0.43 -1.42
C LYS A 119 -8.37 -1.02 -0.06
N ARG A 120 -9.66 -0.99 0.28
CA ARG A 120 -10.19 -1.58 1.52
C ARG A 120 -10.03 -3.11 1.52
N THR A 121 -10.38 -3.77 0.43
CA THR A 121 -10.23 -5.23 0.27
C THR A 121 -8.76 -5.64 0.32
N GLN A 122 -7.86 -4.88 -0.31
CA GLN A 122 -6.42 -5.14 -0.24
C GLN A 122 -5.90 -5.08 1.20
N LEU A 123 -6.29 -4.06 1.98
CA LEU A 123 -5.94 -3.97 3.40
C LEU A 123 -6.50 -5.18 4.19
N ALA A 124 -7.77 -5.53 3.99
CA ALA A 124 -8.38 -6.68 4.66
C ALA A 124 -7.65 -7.99 4.36
N CYS A 125 -7.32 -8.25 3.08
CA CYS A 125 -6.57 -9.43 2.67
C CYS A 125 -5.18 -9.50 3.31
N MET A 126 -4.46 -8.37 3.40
CA MET A 126 -3.15 -8.32 4.05
C MET A 126 -3.23 -8.62 5.55
N ILE A 127 -4.25 -8.09 6.24
CA ILE A 127 -4.49 -8.38 7.67
C ILE A 127 -4.81 -9.86 7.87
N LEU A 128 -5.68 -10.44 7.03
CA LEU A 128 -6.02 -11.86 7.09
C LEU A 128 -4.79 -12.74 6.81
N ALA A 129 -3.99 -12.40 5.80
CA ALA A 129 -2.76 -13.12 5.48
C ALA A 129 -1.78 -13.11 6.66
N LEU A 130 -1.56 -11.94 7.29
CA LEU A 130 -0.73 -11.84 8.49
C LEU A 130 -1.28 -12.66 9.65
N PHE A 131 -2.59 -12.61 9.89
CA PHE A 131 -3.22 -13.39 10.95
C PHE A 131 -2.99 -14.88 10.74
N PHE A 132 -3.31 -15.42 9.56
CA PHE A 132 -3.14 -16.83 9.27
C PHE A 132 -1.66 -17.26 9.26
N CYS A 133 -0.75 -16.47 8.69
CA CYS A 133 0.69 -16.77 8.76
C CYS A 133 1.23 -16.76 10.19
N SER A 134 0.74 -15.85 11.04
CA SER A 134 1.16 -15.79 12.44
C SER A 134 0.63 -16.99 13.23
N VAL A 135 -0.62 -17.37 13.01
CA VAL A 135 -1.24 -18.54 13.63
C VAL A 135 -0.53 -19.83 13.18
N THR A 136 -0.24 -20.00 11.89
CA THR A 136 0.47 -21.20 11.41
C THR A 136 1.91 -21.26 11.95
N PHE A 137 2.58 -20.11 12.07
CA PHE A 137 3.90 -20.04 12.71
C PHE A 137 3.85 -20.48 14.18
N THR A 138 2.92 -19.95 14.98
CA THR A 138 2.82 -20.31 16.40
C THR A 138 2.50 -21.78 16.59
N PHE A 139 1.57 -22.35 15.80
CA PHE A 139 1.31 -23.79 15.86
C PHE A 139 2.51 -24.62 15.43
N ALA A 140 3.27 -24.21 14.40
CA ALA A 140 4.44 -24.96 13.93
C ALA A 140 5.64 -24.91 14.88
N VAL A 141 5.74 -23.89 15.74
CA VAL A 141 6.81 -23.76 16.74
C VAL A 141 6.44 -24.43 18.07
N CYS A 142 5.16 -24.37 18.45
CA CYS A 142 4.69 -24.89 19.74
C CYS A 142 4.34 -26.39 19.73
N VAL A 143 4.15 -27.01 18.56
CA VAL A 143 3.84 -28.45 18.39
C VAL A 143 5.05 -29.19 17.86
#